data_AF-A0A6G3WWJ4-F1
#
_entry.id   AF-A0A6G3WWJ4-F1
#
_cell.length_a   1.000
_cell.length_b   1.000
_cell.length_c   1.000
_cell.angle_alpha   90.00
_cell.angle_beta   90.00
_cell.angle_gamma   90.00
#
_symmetry.space_group_name_H-M   'P 1'
#
loop_
_entity.id
_entity.type
_entity.pdbx_description
1 polymer ?
#
loop_
_entity_poly.entity_id
_entity_poly.type
_entity_poly.pdbx_seq_one_letter_code
_entity_poly.pdbx_strand_id
1 'polypeptide(L)'
;PGVLAGLPLHLRVKWQLIRERRLPELLALLADEKKDRDTFHVTGLLRPRAHHPAVRDPLPAATTALASADLPVHAHLTEAVWRDGLLRLTGHAYVRNAPGGPVRIGWLRSGRRLIPLRTRPVP
;
A
#
# COMPACT_ATOMS: atom_id res chain seq x y z
N PRO A 1 -4.96 7.68 24.92
CA PRO A 1 -4.18 8.07 23.71
C PRO A 1 -3.79 6.90 22.79
N GLY A 2 -3.31 5.76 23.33
CA GLY A 2 -2.81 4.63 22.53
C GLY A 2 -3.85 3.90 21.66
N VAL A 3 -5.11 3.85 22.08
CA VAL A 3 -6.21 3.19 21.34
C VAL A 3 -6.38 3.75 19.93
N LEU A 4 -6.16 5.05 19.75
CA LEU A 4 -6.30 5.70 18.45
C LEU A 4 -5.23 5.26 17.45
N ALA A 5 -4.02 4.96 17.91
CA ALA A 5 -2.95 4.50 17.02
C ALA A 5 -3.20 3.09 16.46
N GLY A 6 -4.01 2.28 17.15
CA GLY A 6 -4.38 0.93 16.72
C GLY A 6 -5.58 0.88 15.77
N LEU A 7 -6.24 2.01 15.50
CA LEU A 7 -7.36 2.04 14.57
C LEU A 7 -6.90 1.83 13.12
N PRO A 8 -7.74 1.22 12.25
CA PRO A 8 -7.53 1.24 10.81
C PRO A 8 -7.28 2.67 10.29
N LEU A 9 -6.44 2.82 9.25
CA LEU A 9 -6.01 4.12 8.72
C LEU A 9 -7.17 5.13 8.55
N HIS A 10 -8.23 4.73 7.86
CA HIS A 10 -9.36 5.62 7.56
C HIS A 10 -10.05 6.15 8.83
N LEU A 11 -10.10 5.36 9.92
CA LEU A 11 -10.67 5.81 11.19
C LEU A 11 -9.71 6.75 11.94
N ARG A 12 -8.40 6.50 11.88
CA ARG A 12 -7.39 7.40 12.46
C ARG A 12 -7.49 8.80 11.89
N VAL A 13 -7.54 8.90 10.56
CA VAL A 13 -7.61 10.17 9.83
C VAL A 13 -8.90 10.92 10.17
N LYS A 14 -10.06 10.26 10.08
CA LYS A 14 -11.36 10.88 10.43
C LYS A 14 -11.38 11.39 11.86
N TRP A 15 -10.95 10.56 12.82
CA TRP A 15 -10.91 10.96 14.22
C TRP A 15 -9.99 12.16 14.45
N GLN A 16 -8.82 12.18 13.80
CA GLN A 16 -7.89 13.30 13.92
C GLN A 16 -8.51 14.61 13.39
N LEU A 17 -9.17 14.57 12.23
CA LEU A 17 -9.85 15.73 11.65
C LEU A 17 -10.99 16.23 12.55
N ILE A 18 -11.76 15.32 13.15
CA ILE A 18 -12.80 15.67 14.14
C ILE A 18 -12.17 16.37 15.34
N ARG A 19 -11.08 15.81 15.89
CA ARG A 19 -10.38 16.36 17.06
C ARG A 19 -9.82 17.75 16.80
N GLU A 20 -9.29 17.99 15.59
CA GLU A 20 -8.76 19.29 15.16
C GLU A 20 -9.84 20.25 14.63
N ARG A 21 -11.13 19.85 14.65
CA ARG A 21 -12.27 20.63 14.12
C ARG A 21 -12.15 21.01 12.64
N ARG A 22 -11.46 20.18 11.84
CA ARG A 22 -11.24 20.37 10.40
C ARG A 22 -12.39 19.82 9.56
N LEU A 23 -13.60 20.31 9.81
CA LEU A 23 -14.83 19.82 9.17
C LEU A 23 -14.82 19.89 7.62
N PRO A 24 -14.32 20.95 6.97
CA PRO A 24 -14.28 21.00 5.51
C PRO A 24 -13.47 19.85 4.90
N GLU A 25 -12.33 19.52 5.48
CA GLU A 25 -11.46 18.44 5.01
C GLU A 25 -12.05 17.06 5.33
N LEU A 26 -12.73 16.91 6.48
CA LEU A 26 -13.47 15.70 6.80
C LEU A 26 -14.57 15.42 5.78
N LEU A 27 -15.36 16.43 5.40
CA LEU A 27 -16.41 16.27 4.41
C LEU A 27 -15.85 15.96 3.02
N ALA A 28 -14.76 16.61 2.62
CA ALA A 28 -14.06 16.31 1.37
C ALA A 28 -13.52 14.87 1.36
N LEU A 29 -12.89 14.43 2.46
CA LEU A 29 -12.42 13.05 2.61
C LEU A 29 -13.57 12.05 2.48
N LEU A 30 -14.72 12.29 3.13
CA LEU A 30 -15.88 11.42 3.04
C LEU A 30 -16.48 11.38 1.63
N ALA A 31 -16.42 12.50 0.89
CA ALA A 31 -16.86 12.55 -0.49
C ALA A 31 -15.94 11.74 -1.43
N ASP A 32 -14.63 11.76 -1.19
CA ASP A 32 -13.67 10.92 -1.91
C ASP A 32 -13.84 9.44 -1.58
N GLU A 33 -13.99 9.10 -0.30
CA GLU A 33 -14.19 7.72 0.15
C GLU A 33 -15.50 7.10 -0.37
N LYS A 34 -16.53 7.93 -0.62
CA LYS A 34 -17.77 7.47 -1.25
C LYS A 34 -17.53 6.92 -2.66
N LYS A 35 -16.51 7.43 -3.36
CA LYS A 35 -16.12 6.95 -4.70
C LYS A 35 -15.22 5.73 -4.59
N ASP A 36 -14.19 5.82 -3.75
CA ASP A 36 -13.27 4.72 -3.45
C ASP A 36 -12.66 4.94 -2.05
N ARG A 37 -12.88 3.97 -1.15
CA ARG A 37 -12.44 4.04 0.25
C ARG A 37 -10.91 4.07 0.39
N ASP A 38 -10.19 3.58 -0.61
CA ASP A 38 -8.74 3.46 -0.61
C ASP A 38 -8.07 4.58 -1.45
N THR A 39 -8.71 5.72 -1.69
CA THR A 39 -8.19 6.83 -2.56
C THR A 39 -6.97 7.58 -2.01
N PHE A 40 -6.24 7.05 -1.01
CA PHE A 40 -5.02 7.68 -0.51
C PHE A 40 -3.81 7.33 -1.38
N HIS A 41 -2.79 8.18 -1.45
CA HIS A 41 -1.50 7.86 -2.07
C HIS A 41 -0.47 7.47 -1.01
N VAL A 42 0.40 6.50 -1.32
CA VAL A 42 1.54 6.16 -0.45
C VAL A 42 2.69 7.12 -0.73
N THR A 43 3.22 7.72 0.32
CA THR A 43 4.40 8.59 0.27
C THR A 43 5.48 8.10 1.23
N GLY A 44 6.75 8.34 0.90
CA GLY A 44 7.89 7.91 1.71
C GLY A 44 8.27 6.43 1.53
N LEU A 45 9.57 6.16 1.46
CA LEU A 45 10.10 4.82 1.18
C LEU A 45 10.28 3.98 2.47
N LEU A 46 11.04 4.51 3.44
CA LEU A 46 11.35 3.79 4.70
C LEU A 46 10.27 3.94 5.77
N ARG A 47 9.44 4.97 5.67
CA ARG A 47 8.36 5.28 6.61
C ARG A 47 7.11 5.65 5.80
N PRO A 48 6.45 4.66 5.19
CA PRO A 48 5.33 4.92 4.30
C PRO A 48 4.19 5.60 5.07
N ARG A 49 3.62 6.65 4.47
CA ARG A 49 2.48 7.39 4.98
C ARG A 49 1.40 7.57 3.93
N ALA A 50 0.16 7.58 4.39
CA ALA A 50 -0.99 7.93 3.58
C ALA A 50 -1.03 9.45 3.34
N HIS A 51 -1.19 9.83 2.09
CA HIS A 51 -1.48 11.17 1.65
C HIS A 51 -2.90 11.20 1.05
N HIS A 52 -3.80 11.96 1.68
CA HIS A 52 -5.16 12.15 1.20
C HIS A 52 -5.25 13.52 0.50
N PRO A 53 -5.59 13.58 -0.81
CA PRO A 53 -5.69 14.86 -1.52
C PRO A 53 -6.66 15.88 -0.88
N ALA A 54 -7.72 15.38 -0.25
CA ALA A 54 -8.68 16.20 0.51
C ALA A 54 -8.10 16.85 1.78
N VAL A 55 -6.98 16.35 2.30
CA VAL A 55 -6.35 16.82 3.54
C VAL A 55 -5.19 17.75 3.20
N ARG A 56 -5.34 19.04 3.50
CA ARG A 56 -4.42 20.10 3.07
C ARG A 56 -3.30 20.32 4.07
N ASP A 57 -3.66 20.51 5.35
CA ASP A 57 -2.66 20.73 6.40
C ASP A 57 -2.12 19.38 6.90
N PRO A 58 -0.83 19.30 7.25
CA PRO A 58 -0.22 18.05 7.67
C PRO A 58 -0.89 17.49 8.92
N LEU A 59 -1.17 16.19 8.90
CA LEU A 59 -1.61 15.43 10.07
C LEU A 59 -0.40 14.89 10.83
N PRO A 60 -0.53 14.61 12.14
CA PRO A 60 0.52 13.94 12.89
C PRO A 60 0.98 12.63 12.23
N ALA A 61 2.27 12.38 12.29
CA ALA A 61 2.91 11.20 11.70
C ALA A 61 2.22 9.87 12.06
N ALA A 62 1.79 9.71 13.31
CA ALA A 62 1.14 8.48 13.78
C ALA A 62 -0.27 8.28 13.17
N THR A 63 -0.93 9.36 12.75
CA THR A 63 -2.26 9.31 12.13
C THR A 63 -2.19 8.75 10.71
N THR A 64 -1.15 9.11 9.96
CA THR A 64 -0.98 8.74 8.54
C THR A 64 -0.02 7.57 8.33
N ALA A 65 0.61 7.04 9.39
CA ALA A 65 1.51 5.90 9.27
C ALA A 65 0.78 4.68 8.69
N LEU A 66 1.39 4.02 7.70
CA LEU A 66 0.84 2.82 7.07
C LEU A 66 1.37 1.55 7.75
N ALA A 67 0.47 0.64 8.08
CA ALA A 67 0.79 -0.72 8.50
C ALA A 67 0.76 -1.68 7.31
N SER A 68 1.27 -2.90 7.48
CA SER A 68 1.22 -3.93 6.42
C SER A 68 -0.20 -4.26 5.96
N ALA A 69 -1.18 -4.15 6.86
CA ALA A 69 -2.60 -4.35 6.52
C ALA A 69 -3.16 -3.24 5.62
N ASP A 70 -2.58 -2.03 5.65
CA ASP A 70 -2.97 -0.91 4.78
C ASP A 70 -2.33 -1.00 3.39
N LEU A 71 -1.42 -1.97 3.17
CA LEU A 71 -0.64 -2.13 1.93
C LEU A 71 -0.75 -3.56 1.37
N PRO A 72 -1.96 -4.02 1.01
CA PRO A 72 -2.12 -5.33 0.42
C PRO A 72 -1.38 -5.42 -0.93
N VAL A 73 -0.53 -6.43 -1.06
CA VAL A 73 0.13 -6.76 -2.33
C VAL A 73 -0.83 -7.61 -3.16
N HIS A 74 -1.25 -7.08 -4.31
CA HIS A 74 -1.96 -7.83 -5.34
C HIS A 74 -0.94 -8.46 -6.27
N ALA A 75 -0.96 -9.79 -6.41
CA ALA A 75 -0.05 -10.51 -7.28
C ALA A 75 -0.79 -11.54 -8.13
N HIS A 76 -0.37 -11.68 -9.38
CA HIS A 76 -0.91 -12.66 -10.30
C HIS A 76 0.21 -13.25 -11.15
N LEU A 77 0.23 -14.59 -11.25
CA LEU A 77 1.12 -15.33 -12.12
C LEU A 77 0.43 -15.59 -13.45
N THR A 78 0.98 -15.10 -14.55
CA THR A 78 0.41 -15.23 -15.89
C THR A 78 1.00 -16.39 -16.69
N GLU A 79 2.24 -16.81 -16.39
CA GLU A 79 2.88 -17.94 -17.06
C GLU A 79 3.78 -18.71 -16.08
N ALA A 80 3.79 -20.04 -16.20
CA ALA A 80 4.71 -20.94 -15.52
C ALA A 80 5.14 -22.05 -16.49
N VAL A 81 6.32 -21.93 -17.08
CA VAL A 81 6.80 -22.84 -18.12
C VAL A 81 8.23 -23.30 -17.87
N TRP A 82 8.50 -24.56 -18.17
CA TRP A 82 9.86 -25.08 -18.23
C TRP A 82 10.46 -24.75 -19.59
N ARG A 83 11.63 -24.11 -19.62
CA ARG A 83 12.42 -23.82 -20.83
C ARG A 83 13.90 -23.95 -20.51
N ASP A 84 14.66 -24.66 -21.35
CA ASP A 84 16.10 -24.85 -21.21
C ASP A 84 16.53 -25.38 -19.82
N GLY A 85 15.71 -26.27 -19.24
CA GLY A 85 15.94 -26.83 -17.91
C GLY A 85 15.64 -25.87 -16.73
N LEU A 86 15.10 -24.68 -17.00
CA LEU A 86 14.73 -23.69 -15.99
C LEU A 86 13.22 -23.45 -15.96
N LEU A 87 12.66 -23.26 -14.75
CA LEU A 87 11.30 -22.80 -14.56
C LEU A 87 11.25 -21.28 -14.75
N ARG A 88 10.55 -20.82 -15.80
CA ARG A 88 10.30 -19.40 -16.06
C ARG A 88 8.91 -19.03 -15.55
N LEU A 89 8.87 -18.00 -14.71
CA LEU A 89 7.66 -17.46 -14.10
C LEU A 89 7.45 -16.04 -14.61
N THR A 90 6.27 -15.77 -15.18
CA THR A 90 5.87 -14.44 -15.64
C THR A 90 4.63 -14.00 -14.88
N GLY A 91 4.56 -12.74 -14.47
CA GLY A 91 3.44 -12.22 -13.71
C GLY A 91 3.66 -10.77 -13.27
N HIS A 92 2.76 -10.27 -12.43
CA HIS A 92 2.84 -8.93 -11.88
C HIS A 92 2.50 -8.92 -10.39
N ALA A 93 3.07 -7.95 -9.67
CA ALA A 93 2.72 -7.66 -8.30
C ALA A 93 2.72 -6.15 -8.08
N TYR A 94 1.70 -5.63 -7.39
CA TYR A 94 1.58 -4.21 -7.09
C TYR A 94 0.88 -3.98 -5.76
N VAL A 95 1.19 -2.85 -5.12
CA VAL A 95 0.40 -2.33 -4.00
C VAL A 95 -0.45 -1.20 -4.55
N ARG A 96 -1.77 -1.25 -4.29
CA ARG A 96 -2.68 -0.20 -4.72
C ARG A 96 -2.23 1.14 -4.12
N ASN A 97 -2.23 2.19 -4.94
CA ASN A 97 -1.84 3.55 -4.58
C ASN A 97 -0.39 3.78 -4.13
N ALA A 98 0.46 2.76 -4.22
CA ALA A 98 1.90 2.97 -4.12
C ALA A 98 2.45 3.45 -5.46
N PRO A 99 3.50 4.29 -5.46
CA PRO A 99 4.25 4.53 -6.69
C PRO A 99 4.76 3.18 -7.22
N GLY A 100 4.47 2.89 -8.48
CA GLY A 100 4.95 1.70 -9.15
C GLY A 100 6.47 1.69 -9.26
N GLY A 101 7.05 0.52 -9.46
CA GLY A 101 8.49 0.40 -9.67
C GLY A 101 8.88 -1.02 -10.06
N PRO A 102 10.05 -1.20 -10.70
CA PRO A 102 10.51 -2.52 -11.09
C PRO A 102 10.82 -3.35 -9.85
N VAL A 103 10.15 -4.49 -9.71
CA VAL A 103 10.57 -5.53 -8.78
C VAL A 103 11.87 -6.12 -9.33
N ARG A 104 12.96 -6.05 -8.56
CA ARG A 104 14.30 -6.54 -8.97
C ARG A 104 14.68 -7.90 -8.36
N ILE A 105 14.09 -8.21 -7.20
CA ILE A 105 14.38 -9.41 -6.43
C ILE A 105 13.05 -10.01 -6.00
N GLY A 106 12.93 -11.33 -6.13
CA GLY A 106 11.84 -12.11 -5.57
C GLY A 106 12.37 -13.29 -4.79
N TRP A 107 11.49 -13.97 -4.06
CA TRP A 107 11.78 -15.23 -3.41
C TRP A 107 10.72 -16.26 -3.78
N LEU A 108 11.15 -17.42 -4.24
CA LEU A 108 10.28 -18.57 -4.45
C LEU A 108 10.32 -19.46 -3.22
N ARG A 109 9.16 -19.71 -2.63
CA ARG A 109 9.04 -20.68 -1.54
C ARG A 109 8.56 -22.02 -2.10
N SER A 110 9.35 -23.07 -1.87
CA SER A 110 9.02 -24.45 -2.25
C SER A 110 9.16 -25.33 -1.01
N GLY A 111 8.02 -25.62 -0.35
CA GLY A 111 7.99 -26.24 0.97
C GLY A 111 8.81 -25.41 1.98
N ARG A 112 9.85 -26.02 2.56
CA ARG A 112 10.77 -25.37 3.51
C ARG A 112 11.89 -24.58 2.84
N ARG A 113 12.08 -24.69 1.52
CA ARG A 113 13.15 -24.01 0.78
C ARG A 113 12.70 -22.62 0.34
N LEU A 114 13.59 -21.65 0.48
CA LEU A 114 13.43 -20.28 -0.04
C LEU A 114 14.53 -20.03 -1.07
N ILE A 115 14.15 -19.82 -2.33
CA ILE A 115 15.08 -19.69 -3.45
C ILE A 115 15.04 -18.23 -3.92
N PRO A 116 16.18 -17.51 -3.93
CA PRO A 116 16.21 -16.15 -4.43
C PRO A 116 16.03 -16.14 -5.94
N LEU A 117 15.19 -15.25 -6.44
CA LEU A 117 14.95 -15.03 -7.86
C LEU A 117 15.39 -13.64 -8.26
N ARG A 118 16.10 -13.55 -9.40
CA ARG A 118 16.26 -12.28 -10.11
C ARG A 118 15.09 -12.09 -11.04
N THR A 119 14.35 -11.02 -10.84
CA THR A 119 13.25 -10.65 -11.73
C THR A 119 13.77 -9.73 -12.83
N ARG A 120 13.18 -9.82 -14.01
CA ARG A 120 13.44 -8.92 -15.13
C ARG A 120 12.11 -8.33 -15.57
N PRO A 121 12.00 -7.01 -15.76
CA PRO A 121 10.83 -6.43 -16.40
C PRO A 121 10.60 -7.08 -17.76
N VAL A 122 9.37 -7.47 -18.03
CA VAL A 122 8.94 -7.93 -19.35
C VAL A 122 8.25 -6.75 -20.03
N PRO A 123 8.55 -6.45 -21.31
CA PRO A 123 7.89 -5.39 -22.07
C PRO A 123 6.38 -5.57 -22.17
#